data_AF-A0A8E2JLL6-F1
#
_entry.id   AF-A0A8E2JLL6-F1
#
_cell.length_a   1.000
_cell.length_b   1.000
_cell.length_c   1.000
_cell.angle_alpha   90.00
_cell.angle_beta   90.00
_cell.angle_gamma   90.00
#
_symmetry.space_group_name_H-M   'P 1'
#
loop_
_entity.id
_entity.type
_entity.pdbx_description
1 polymer ?
#
loop_
_entity_poly.entity_id
_entity_poly.type
_entity_poly.pdbx_seq_one_letter_code
_entity_poly.pdbx_strand_id
1 'polypeptide(L)'
;MQSTSTPVLDQFLEETNNILLAKDGEGLQSYLVIEPPFNDLYNTMIAQIRQAFPKGSEDALEEKCSRKLTAAQEDADGSSWAAFVKFIANYFVFIRDVDVGNLLDTYNLLSELQQKCNSALAHPTNGVIILSTVISYARMFARLAIGLDKRPELIAHLVRKTSIEDDGARETLPERAANILRQAFVTCLNDRTPTASGTRGGKPDGKKSGIYKIANLCLKILFQCNKSRNGEQIFTNIYNQSPPLSIYPTSERVTYLYYLGRFMFASNHFYAAQLTLQAAYDQCLANPLCLRQRRLILIYLIASNIILGRFPSETLYRRPEAQGLRERFNPICRAMARGDLESFRRLTDSKHEHADWFLHFRIFLQIEHRCEVIVWRSLFRRTFLLAGVQGDANSRRAPTLDLHDVLALFTYLEKRAMMPLSQLDGGPGRRHTNWIFMSRDPPPSAAYIDPDFEGCEDFEPEILLPTILGMESICSSLISQGLLNGFISHKLRRFAIQGAKRKGALAAGFPNVWEVIKSRSDDEVPGWKKDASQGGAAASGFGPGMVVNLSGARPVGVAAFD
;
A
#
# COMPACT_ATOMS: atom_id res chain seq x y z
N MET A 1 -49.06 -18.55 -28.02
CA MET A 1 -48.39 -17.55 -27.18
C MET A 1 -48.33 -16.25 -27.96
N GLN A 2 -49.07 -15.22 -27.53
CA GLN A 2 -49.05 -13.91 -28.19
C GLN A 2 -47.66 -13.31 -28.06
N SER A 3 -46.96 -13.11 -29.17
CA SER A 3 -45.69 -12.40 -29.22
C SER A 3 -45.93 -10.94 -28.85
N THR A 4 -45.69 -10.57 -27.59
CA THR A 4 -45.58 -9.17 -27.19
C THR A 4 -44.47 -8.52 -28.03
N SER A 5 -44.85 -7.52 -28.84
CA SER A 5 -43.92 -6.80 -29.70
C SER A 5 -42.95 -5.99 -28.84
N THR A 6 -41.63 -6.19 -29.02
CA THR A 6 -40.58 -5.45 -28.29
C THR A 6 -39.65 -4.76 -29.29
N PRO A 7 -40.14 -3.79 -30.08
CA PRO A 7 -39.40 -3.22 -31.20
C PRO A 7 -38.11 -2.50 -30.78
N VAL A 8 -38.11 -1.86 -29.61
CA VAL A 8 -36.93 -1.12 -29.11
C VAL A 8 -35.87 -2.10 -28.61
N LEU A 9 -36.27 -3.18 -27.95
CA LEU A 9 -35.35 -4.25 -27.55
C LEU A 9 -34.71 -4.94 -28.76
N ASP A 10 -35.50 -5.18 -29.82
CA ASP A 10 -35.00 -5.80 -31.05
C ASP A 10 -34.00 -4.88 -31.76
N GLN A 11 -34.31 -3.59 -31.89
CA GLN A 11 -33.39 -2.58 -32.44
C GLN A 11 -32.11 -2.46 -31.58
N PHE A 12 -32.23 -2.53 -30.25
CA PHE A 12 -31.08 -2.47 -29.35
C PHE A 12 -30.13 -3.66 -29.56
N LEU A 13 -30.68 -4.87 -29.68
CA LEU A 13 -29.90 -6.09 -29.92
C LEU A 13 -29.24 -6.08 -31.31
N GLU A 14 -29.93 -5.58 -32.33
CA GLU A 14 -29.39 -5.41 -33.69
C GLU A 14 -28.20 -4.45 -33.69
N GLU A 15 -28.33 -3.30 -33.02
CA GLU A 15 -27.22 -2.34 -32.93
C GLU A 15 -26.05 -2.88 -32.10
N THR A 16 -26.34 -3.61 -31.02
CA THR A 16 -25.30 -4.32 -30.26
C THR A 16 -24.55 -5.29 -31.16
N ASN A 17 -25.25 -6.05 -32.01
CA ASN A 17 -24.64 -6.97 -32.96
C ASN A 17 -23.77 -6.23 -34.01
N ASN A 18 -24.23 -5.08 -34.50
CA ASN A 18 -23.45 -4.23 -35.42
C ASN A 18 -22.15 -3.74 -34.79
N ILE A 19 -22.20 -3.29 -33.53
CA ILE A 19 -21.02 -2.86 -32.75
C ILE A 19 -20.02 -4.02 -32.59
N LEU A 20 -20.51 -5.24 -32.34
CA LEU A 20 -19.66 -6.43 -32.25
C LEU A 20 -18.96 -6.75 -33.57
N LEU A 21 -19.69 -6.69 -34.69
CA LEU A 21 -19.12 -6.90 -36.03
C LEU A 21 -18.07 -5.85 -36.38
N ALA A 22 -18.29 -4.60 -35.96
CA ALA A 22 -17.32 -3.51 -36.09
C ALA A 22 -16.12 -3.62 -35.14
N LYS A 23 -16.17 -4.54 -34.16
CA LYS A 23 -15.18 -4.70 -33.07
C LYS A 23 -14.94 -3.41 -32.26
N ASP A 24 -15.98 -2.60 -32.11
CA ASP A 24 -15.90 -1.32 -31.40
C ASP A 24 -16.21 -1.49 -29.90
N GLY A 25 -15.15 -1.69 -29.11
CA GLY A 25 -15.29 -1.81 -27.67
C GLY A 25 -15.67 -0.52 -26.94
N GLU A 26 -15.27 0.66 -27.45
CA GLU A 26 -15.63 1.93 -26.82
C GLU A 26 -17.11 2.25 -27.08
N GLY A 27 -17.58 2.01 -28.31
CA GLY A 27 -18.99 2.07 -28.67
C GLY A 27 -19.84 1.15 -27.79
N LEU A 28 -19.42 -0.12 -27.61
CA LEU A 28 -20.14 -1.07 -26.75
C LEU A 28 -20.25 -0.58 -25.30
N GLN A 29 -19.17 -0.02 -24.74
CA GLN A 29 -19.18 0.54 -23.39
C GLN A 29 -20.13 1.74 -23.27
N SER A 30 -20.22 2.58 -24.29
CA SER A 30 -21.13 3.72 -24.31
C SER A 30 -22.60 3.31 -24.43
N TYR A 31 -22.86 2.18 -25.10
CA TYR A 31 -24.22 1.66 -25.35
C TYR A 31 -24.79 0.84 -24.18
N LEU A 32 -23.93 0.24 -23.36
CA LEU A 32 -24.31 -0.54 -22.18
C LEU A 32 -24.24 0.31 -20.90
N VAL A 33 -25.23 1.17 -20.71
CA VAL A 33 -25.31 2.11 -19.58
C VAL A 33 -25.94 1.45 -18.36
N ILE A 34 -25.31 1.60 -17.18
CA ILE A 34 -25.79 1.03 -15.91
C ILE A 34 -26.14 2.06 -14.83
N GLU A 35 -25.94 3.36 -15.11
CA GLU A 35 -26.16 4.44 -14.13
C GLU A 35 -27.45 5.21 -14.44
N PRO A 36 -28.45 5.20 -13.53
CA PRO A 36 -29.62 6.08 -13.62
C PRO A 36 -29.24 7.57 -13.38
N PRO A 37 -29.95 8.56 -13.95
CA PRO A 37 -31.19 8.42 -14.71
C PRO A 37 -30.96 7.94 -16.15
N PHE A 38 -31.75 6.97 -16.57
CA PHE A 38 -31.75 6.47 -17.94
C PHE A 38 -32.50 7.44 -18.87
N ASN A 39 -32.05 7.53 -20.13
CA ASN A 39 -32.76 8.33 -21.15
C ASN A 39 -34.08 7.66 -21.59
N ASP A 40 -34.88 8.37 -22.38
CA ASP A 40 -36.22 7.91 -22.80
C ASP A 40 -36.20 6.60 -23.59
N LEU A 41 -35.14 6.34 -24.38
CA LEU A 41 -34.99 5.09 -25.14
C LEU A 41 -34.80 3.90 -24.18
N TYR A 42 -33.91 4.02 -23.20
CA TYR A 42 -33.72 2.98 -22.18
C TYR A 42 -34.96 2.81 -21.31
N ASN A 43 -35.65 3.89 -20.93
CA ASN A 43 -36.90 3.78 -20.15
C ASN A 43 -38.00 3.04 -20.92
N THR A 44 -38.14 3.31 -22.22
CA THR A 44 -39.09 2.60 -23.10
C THR A 44 -38.71 1.13 -23.24
N MET A 45 -37.41 0.83 -23.39
CA MET A 45 -36.90 -0.54 -23.45
C MET A 45 -37.14 -1.28 -22.14
N ILE A 46 -36.87 -0.66 -20.99
CA ILE A 46 -37.12 -1.24 -19.66
C ILE A 46 -38.61 -1.56 -19.49
N ALA A 47 -39.52 -0.69 -19.93
CA ALA A 47 -40.96 -0.95 -19.91
C ALA A 47 -41.36 -2.16 -20.77
N GLN A 48 -40.81 -2.28 -21.99
CA GLN A 48 -41.03 -3.44 -22.86
C GLN A 48 -40.51 -4.73 -22.22
N ILE A 49 -39.32 -4.70 -21.61
CA ILE A 49 -38.75 -5.85 -20.91
C ILE A 49 -39.62 -6.25 -19.72
N ARG A 50 -40.10 -5.29 -18.91
CA ARG A 50 -41.00 -5.58 -17.78
C ARG A 50 -42.31 -6.24 -18.20
N GLN A 51 -42.84 -5.88 -19.37
CA GLN A 51 -44.09 -6.43 -19.88
C GLN A 51 -43.89 -7.80 -20.56
N ALA A 52 -42.85 -7.95 -21.38
CA ALA A 52 -42.62 -9.17 -22.15
C ALA A 52 -41.83 -10.24 -21.40
N PHE A 53 -40.94 -9.84 -20.48
CA PHE A 53 -40.03 -10.70 -19.72
C PHE A 53 -40.04 -10.37 -18.22
N PRO A 54 -41.13 -10.70 -17.49
CA PRO A 54 -41.22 -10.48 -16.05
C PRO A 54 -40.19 -11.33 -15.27
N LYS A 55 -39.98 -11.02 -13.99
CA LYS A 55 -39.09 -11.79 -13.10
C LYS A 55 -39.40 -13.29 -13.17
N GLY A 56 -38.37 -14.11 -13.40
CA GLY A 56 -38.50 -15.57 -13.61
C GLY A 56 -38.56 -16.03 -15.08
N SER A 57 -38.57 -15.12 -16.06
CA SER A 57 -38.51 -15.45 -17.50
C SER A 57 -37.14 -15.24 -18.15
N GLU A 58 -36.08 -15.43 -17.36
CA GLU A 58 -34.70 -15.11 -17.75
C GLU A 58 -34.20 -16.01 -18.89
N ASP A 59 -34.59 -17.29 -18.90
CA ASP A 59 -34.25 -18.23 -19.98
C ASP A 59 -34.82 -17.79 -21.34
N ALA A 60 -36.06 -17.26 -21.35
CA ALA A 60 -36.69 -16.77 -22.57
C ALA A 60 -36.01 -15.50 -23.09
N LEU A 61 -35.50 -14.66 -22.19
CA LEU A 61 -34.73 -13.47 -22.52
C LEU A 61 -33.34 -13.84 -23.07
N GLU A 62 -32.67 -14.84 -22.48
CA GLU A 62 -31.40 -15.38 -22.99
C GLU A 62 -31.58 -15.98 -24.39
N GLU A 63 -32.63 -16.77 -24.61
CA GLU A 63 -32.94 -17.34 -25.92
C GLU A 63 -33.16 -16.25 -26.98
N LYS A 64 -33.88 -15.18 -26.61
CA LYS A 64 -34.08 -14.03 -27.49
C LYS A 64 -32.76 -13.32 -27.82
N CYS A 65 -31.89 -13.09 -26.83
CA CYS A 65 -30.57 -12.50 -27.04
C CYS A 65 -29.73 -13.38 -27.97
N SER A 66 -29.74 -14.70 -27.77
CA SER A 66 -29.02 -15.66 -28.59
C SER A 66 -29.42 -15.54 -30.06
N ARG A 67 -30.72 -15.53 -30.37
CA ARG A 67 -31.23 -15.44 -31.76
C ARG A 67 -30.84 -14.16 -32.49
N LYS A 68 -30.65 -13.03 -31.80
CA LYS A 68 -30.34 -11.73 -32.40
C LYS A 68 -28.85 -11.40 -32.43
N LEU A 69 -28.06 -11.92 -31.50
CA LEU A 69 -26.62 -11.70 -31.41
C LEU A 69 -25.84 -12.73 -32.23
N THR A 70 -26.05 -12.74 -33.55
CA THR A 70 -25.42 -13.71 -34.46
C THR A 70 -23.89 -13.64 -34.42
N ALA A 71 -23.32 -12.45 -34.23
CA ALA A 71 -21.87 -12.25 -34.10
C ALA A 71 -21.26 -12.93 -32.86
N ALA A 72 -22.08 -13.31 -31.88
CA ALA A 72 -21.64 -14.04 -30.69
C ALA A 72 -21.86 -15.56 -30.80
N GLN A 73 -22.55 -16.05 -31.84
CA GLN A 73 -22.88 -17.47 -32.00
C GLN A 73 -21.79 -18.26 -32.76
N GLU A 74 -21.20 -17.68 -33.79
CA GLU A 74 -20.18 -18.32 -34.62
C GLU A 74 -18.98 -17.38 -34.84
N ASP A 75 -17.83 -17.67 -34.21
CA ASP A 75 -16.57 -17.05 -34.59
C ASP A 75 -15.95 -17.73 -35.82
N ALA A 76 -15.01 -17.03 -36.46
CA ALA A 76 -14.20 -17.56 -37.57
C ALA A 76 -13.45 -18.86 -37.23
N ASP A 77 -13.21 -19.12 -35.94
CA ASP A 77 -12.55 -20.33 -35.42
C ASP A 77 -13.55 -21.43 -34.96
N GLY A 78 -14.86 -21.21 -35.11
CA GLY A 78 -15.93 -22.13 -34.71
C GLY A 78 -16.28 -22.11 -33.21
N SER A 79 -15.67 -21.23 -32.40
CA SER A 79 -16.03 -21.06 -30.99
C SER A 79 -17.23 -20.11 -30.84
N SER A 80 -18.19 -20.44 -29.96
CA SER A 80 -19.29 -19.53 -29.61
C SER A 80 -18.94 -18.67 -28.40
N TRP A 81 -19.33 -17.39 -28.44
CA TRP A 81 -19.20 -16.45 -27.33
C TRP A 81 -20.43 -16.48 -26.42
N ALA A 82 -20.90 -17.68 -26.05
CA ALA A 82 -22.11 -17.87 -25.25
C ALA A 82 -22.10 -17.10 -23.91
N ALA A 83 -20.92 -16.90 -23.32
CA ALA A 83 -20.75 -16.09 -22.11
C ALA A 83 -21.17 -14.62 -22.31
N PHE A 84 -21.00 -14.06 -23.51
CA PHE A 84 -21.45 -12.71 -23.84
C PHE A 84 -22.97 -12.63 -23.96
N VAL A 85 -23.60 -13.63 -24.58
CA VAL A 85 -25.07 -13.70 -24.67
C VAL A 85 -25.69 -13.72 -23.28
N LYS A 86 -25.15 -14.55 -22.38
CA LYS A 86 -25.55 -14.60 -20.95
C LYS A 86 -25.33 -13.28 -20.25
N PHE A 87 -24.25 -12.58 -20.55
CA PHE A 87 -23.98 -11.25 -20.01
C PHE A 87 -25.03 -10.22 -20.48
N ILE A 88 -25.39 -10.19 -21.77
CA ILE A 88 -26.40 -9.27 -22.29
C ILE A 88 -27.78 -9.56 -21.71
N ALA A 89 -28.17 -10.84 -21.60
CA ALA A 89 -29.41 -11.22 -20.92
C ALA A 89 -29.44 -10.72 -19.47
N ASN A 90 -28.33 -10.90 -18.73
CA ASN A 90 -28.22 -10.41 -17.36
C ASN A 90 -28.16 -8.88 -17.25
N TYR A 91 -27.61 -8.18 -18.25
CA TYR A 91 -27.68 -6.72 -18.34
C TYR A 91 -29.13 -6.23 -18.41
N PHE A 92 -29.98 -6.90 -19.20
CA PHE A 92 -31.40 -6.56 -19.25
C PHE A 92 -32.13 -6.85 -17.93
N VAL A 93 -31.77 -7.93 -17.24
CA VAL A 93 -32.25 -8.21 -15.87
C VAL A 93 -31.84 -7.09 -14.91
N PHE A 94 -30.58 -6.64 -14.99
CA PHE A 94 -30.06 -5.53 -14.17
C PHE A 94 -30.87 -4.25 -14.38
N ILE A 95 -31.02 -3.76 -15.61
CA ILE A 95 -31.74 -2.49 -15.86
C ILE A 95 -33.25 -2.61 -15.57
N ARG A 96 -33.83 -3.81 -15.66
CA ARG A 96 -35.22 -4.09 -15.30
C ARG A 96 -35.46 -3.89 -13.80
N ASP A 97 -34.52 -4.38 -12.99
CA ASP A 97 -34.68 -4.57 -11.55
C ASP A 97 -33.87 -3.60 -10.67
N VAL A 98 -33.00 -2.77 -11.26
CA VAL A 98 -32.20 -1.79 -10.52
C VAL A 98 -33.09 -0.80 -9.77
N ASP A 99 -32.81 -0.64 -8.47
CA ASP A 99 -33.52 0.27 -7.59
C ASP A 99 -32.53 1.14 -6.79
N VAL A 100 -32.52 2.44 -7.08
CA VAL A 100 -31.65 3.43 -6.42
C VAL A 100 -32.02 3.58 -4.92
N GLY A 101 -33.24 3.22 -4.53
CA GLY A 101 -33.69 3.21 -3.14
C GLY A 101 -33.08 2.09 -2.30
N ASN A 102 -32.74 0.95 -2.93
CA ASN A 102 -32.12 -0.19 -2.27
C ASN A 102 -30.71 -0.47 -2.84
N LEU A 103 -29.72 0.20 -2.25
CA LEU A 103 -28.32 0.08 -2.64
C LEU A 103 -27.76 -1.34 -2.48
N LEU A 104 -28.33 -2.14 -1.57
CA LEU A 104 -27.83 -3.48 -1.31
C LEU A 104 -28.29 -4.48 -2.37
N ASP A 105 -29.56 -4.42 -2.76
CA ASP A 105 -30.06 -5.22 -3.88
C ASP A 105 -29.37 -4.81 -5.18
N THR A 106 -29.18 -3.51 -5.39
CA THR A 106 -28.38 -2.99 -6.50
C THR A 106 -26.93 -3.51 -6.48
N TYR A 107 -26.33 -3.66 -5.30
CA TYR A 107 -25.00 -4.26 -5.18
C TYR A 107 -24.99 -5.73 -5.59
N ASN A 108 -25.99 -6.52 -5.19
CA ASN A 108 -26.09 -7.93 -5.57
C ASN A 108 -26.31 -8.08 -7.09
N LEU A 109 -27.21 -7.28 -7.68
CA LEU A 109 -27.44 -7.25 -9.13
C LEU A 109 -26.17 -6.84 -9.89
N LEU A 110 -25.46 -5.80 -9.43
CA LEU A 110 -24.22 -5.35 -10.07
C LEU A 110 -23.08 -6.36 -9.89
N SER A 111 -23.02 -7.05 -8.75
CA SER A 111 -22.07 -8.13 -8.49
C SER A 111 -22.26 -9.28 -9.48
N GLU A 112 -23.51 -9.70 -9.71
CA GLU A 112 -23.80 -10.73 -10.70
C GLU A 112 -23.46 -10.27 -12.13
N LEU A 113 -23.87 -9.04 -12.49
CA LEU A 113 -23.57 -8.46 -13.80
C LEU A 113 -22.06 -8.40 -14.06
N GLN A 114 -21.27 -7.96 -13.07
CA GLN A 114 -19.81 -7.91 -13.18
C GLN A 114 -19.22 -9.31 -13.38
N GLN A 115 -19.72 -10.34 -12.68
CA GLN A 115 -19.24 -11.71 -12.84
C GLN A 115 -19.51 -12.25 -14.25
N LYS A 116 -20.72 -12.04 -14.79
CA LYS A 116 -21.06 -12.44 -16.17
C LYS A 116 -20.20 -11.69 -17.19
N CYS A 117 -19.96 -10.40 -16.96
CA CYS A 117 -19.07 -9.57 -17.78
C CYS A 117 -17.63 -10.11 -17.77
N ASN A 118 -17.13 -10.52 -16.59
CA ASN A 118 -15.80 -11.14 -16.46
C ASN A 118 -15.71 -12.49 -17.16
N SER A 119 -16.79 -13.29 -17.16
CA SER A 119 -16.84 -14.55 -17.92
C SER A 119 -16.77 -14.30 -19.43
N ALA A 120 -17.45 -13.27 -19.93
CA ALA A 120 -17.38 -12.88 -21.34
C ALA A 120 -15.96 -12.41 -21.75
N LEU A 121 -15.24 -11.72 -20.86
CA LEU A 121 -13.84 -11.30 -21.08
C LEU A 121 -12.88 -12.48 -21.32
N ALA A 122 -13.19 -13.67 -20.80
CA ALA A 122 -12.33 -14.85 -20.92
C ALA A 122 -12.17 -15.34 -22.38
N HIS A 123 -13.06 -14.93 -23.28
CA HIS A 123 -12.99 -15.32 -24.68
C HIS A 123 -11.64 -14.90 -25.31
N PRO A 124 -10.92 -15.80 -26.00
CA PRO A 124 -9.58 -15.53 -26.52
C PRO A 124 -9.53 -14.31 -27.47
N THR A 125 -10.39 -14.29 -28.48
CA THR A 125 -10.38 -13.30 -29.57
C THR A 125 -11.26 -12.09 -29.25
N ASN A 126 -12.56 -12.30 -29.05
CA ASN A 126 -13.52 -11.23 -28.83
C ASN A 126 -13.54 -10.62 -27.42
N GLY A 127 -12.86 -11.22 -26.44
CA GLY A 127 -12.81 -10.68 -25.07
C GLY A 127 -12.22 -9.27 -24.98
N VAL A 128 -11.39 -8.86 -25.93
CA VAL A 128 -10.85 -7.48 -25.99
C VAL A 128 -11.96 -6.45 -26.17
N ILE A 129 -13.03 -6.77 -26.91
CA ILE A 129 -14.13 -5.85 -27.22
C ILE A 129 -14.88 -5.44 -25.95
N ILE A 130 -15.08 -6.36 -25.00
CA ILE A 130 -15.82 -6.08 -23.76
C ILE A 130 -14.93 -5.47 -22.65
N LEU A 131 -13.62 -5.35 -22.85
CA LEU A 131 -12.69 -4.92 -21.81
C LEU A 131 -12.99 -3.52 -21.25
N SER A 132 -13.34 -2.57 -22.12
CA SER A 132 -13.78 -1.22 -21.75
C SER A 132 -15.01 -1.26 -20.84
N THR A 133 -16.00 -2.08 -21.19
CA THR A 133 -17.22 -2.32 -20.41
C THR A 133 -16.90 -2.93 -19.05
N VAL A 134 -16.04 -3.96 -19.00
CA VAL A 134 -15.58 -4.59 -17.74
C VAL A 134 -14.96 -3.55 -16.82
N ILE A 135 -14.09 -2.69 -17.34
CA ILE A 135 -13.41 -1.64 -16.55
C ILE A 135 -14.41 -0.58 -16.08
N SER A 136 -15.36 -0.19 -16.92
CA SER A 136 -16.42 0.78 -16.57
C SER A 136 -17.28 0.24 -15.43
N TYR A 137 -17.73 -1.01 -15.55
CA TYR A 137 -18.55 -1.66 -14.54
C TYR A 137 -17.76 -1.88 -13.25
N ALA A 138 -16.49 -2.28 -13.35
CA ALA A 138 -15.61 -2.45 -12.20
C ALA A 138 -15.44 -1.14 -11.42
N ARG A 139 -15.40 0.01 -12.10
CA ARG A 139 -15.33 1.32 -11.46
C ARG A 139 -16.60 1.64 -10.69
N MET A 140 -17.78 1.36 -11.26
CA MET A 140 -19.06 1.57 -10.59
C MET A 140 -19.23 0.62 -9.41
N PHE A 141 -18.89 -0.65 -9.60
CA PHE A 141 -18.94 -1.67 -8.57
C PHE A 141 -18.00 -1.33 -7.40
N ALA A 142 -16.78 -0.87 -7.68
CA ALA A 142 -15.86 -0.38 -6.65
C ALA A 142 -16.40 0.84 -5.88
N ARG A 143 -17.07 1.78 -6.56
CA ARG A 143 -17.69 2.95 -5.91
C ARG A 143 -18.81 2.52 -4.97
N LEU A 144 -19.67 1.60 -5.41
CA LEU A 144 -20.78 1.09 -4.61
C LEU A 144 -20.29 0.28 -3.41
N ALA A 145 -19.31 -0.62 -3.61
CA ALA A 145 -18.70 -1.41 -2.53
C ALA A 145 -18.09 -0.51 -1.44
N ILE A 146 -17.32 0.50 -1.83
CA ILE A 146 -16.72 1.48 -0.91
C ILE A 146 -17.80 2.36 -0.25
N GLY A 147 -18.87 2.70 -0.98
CA GLY A 147 -19.97 3.51 -0.46
C GLY A 147 -20.78 2.78 0.61
N LEU A 148 -21.05 1.49 0.40
CA LEU A 148 -21.72 0.62 1.35
C LEU A 148 -20.86 0.37 2.60
N ASP A 149 -19.56 0.14 2.45
CA ASP A 149 -18.61 -0.03 3.58
C ASP A 149 -18.62 1.16 4.55
N LYS A 150 -18.82 2.38 4.02
CA LYS A 150 -18.94 3.61 4.83
C LYS A 150 -20.28 3.76 5.54
N ARG A 151 -21.27 2.90 5.26
CA ARG A 151 -22.63 2.92 5.81
C ARG A 151 -22.97 1.56 6.41
N PRO A 152 -22.34 1.17 7.54
CA PRO A 152 -22.50 -0.15 8.14
C PRO A 152 -23.94 -0.46 8.55
N GLU A 153 -24.77 0.55 8.81
CA GLU A 153 -26.19 0.41 9.14
C GLU A 153 -26.99 -0.31 8.06
N LEU A 154 -26.68 -0.05 6.79
CA LEU A 154 -27.37 -0.68 5.64
C LEU A 154 -26.97 -2.15 5.45
N ILE A 155 -25.85 -2.58 6.03
CA ILE A 155 -25.30 -3.93 5.91
C ILE A 155 -25.56 -4.75 7.19
N ALA A 156 -25.98 -4.11 8.29
CA ALA A 156 -26.15 -4.76 9.59
C ALA A 156 -27.09 -5.99 9.55
N HIS A 157 -28.15 -5.95 8.75
CA HIS A 157 -29.06 -7.08 8.57
C HIS A 157 -28.44 -8.25 7.81
N LEU A 158 -27.55 -7.99 6.84
CA LEU A 158 -26.78 -9.04 6.19
C LEU A 158 -25.82 -9.69 7.16
N VAL A 159 -25.07 -8.88 7.94
CA VAL A 159 -24.14 -9.39 8.97
C VAL A 159 -24.86 -10.30 9.97
N ARG A 160 -26.11 -9.98 10.34
CA ARG A 160 -26.97 -10.82 11.20
C ARG A 160 -27.51 -12.09 10.51
N LYS A 161 -27.77 -12.05 9.20
CA LYS A 161 -28.29 -13.19 8.45
C LYS A 161 -27.19 -14.22 8.15
N THR A 162 -25.99 -13.77 7.79
CA THR A 162 -24.82 -14.66 7.58
C THR A 162 -24.23 -15.18 8.88
N SER A 163 -24.51 -14.56 10.04
CA SER A 163 -24.01 -15.06 11.33
C SER A 163 -24.66 -16.36 11.82
N ILE A 164 -25.72 -16.84 11.16
CA ILE A 164 -26.40 -18.09 11.52
C ILE A 164 -25.88 -19.28 10.67
N GLU A 165 -25.17 -19.04 9.57
CA GLU A 165 -24.94 -20.07 8.53
C GLU A 165 -23.46 -20.41 8.22
N ASP A 166 -22.44 -19.69 8.73
CA ASP A 166 -21.05 -19.94 8.31
C ASP A 166 -20.00 -19.78 9.45
N ASP A 167 -19.22 -20.85 9.69
CA ASP A 167 -18.09 -20.97 10.65
C ASP A 167 -16.74 -20.57 10.01
N GLY A 168 -16.77 -20.05 8.77
CA GLY A 168 -15.64 -19.48 8.06
C GLY A 168 -15.37 -18.00 8.38
N ALA A 169 -14.14 -17.53 8.10
CA ALA A 169 -13.79 -16.13 8.17
C ALA A 169 -14.68 -15.30 7.21
N ARG A 170 -15.62 -14.54 7.77
CA ARG A 170 -16.62 -13.74 7.05
C ARG A 170 -15.96 -12.85 5.98
N GLU A 171 -16.25 -13.13 4.71
CA GLU A 171 -15.88 -12.25 3.60
C GLU A 171 -16.75 -10.98 3.63
N THR A 172 -16.11 -9.82 3.79
CA THR A 172 -16.83 -8.54 3.74
C THR A 172 -17.28 -8.21 2.31
N LEU A 173 -18.36 -7.42 2.13
CA LEU A 173 -18.81 -7.01 0.80
C LEU A 173 -17.68 -6.43 -0.06
N PRO A 174 -16.80 -5.54 0.45
CA PRO A 174 -15.68 -5.04 -0.35
C PRO A 174 -14.62 -6.09 -0.68
N GLU A 175 -14.37 -7.07 0.19
CA GLU A 175 -13.50 -8.20 -0.12
C GLU A 175 -14.09 -9.03 -1.27
N ARG A 176 -15.40 -9.32 -1.22
CA ARG A 176 -16.12 -9.99 -2.30
C ARG A 176 -16.01 -9.21 -3.61
N ALA A 177 -16.18 -7.89 -3.56
CA ALA A 177 -16.01 -7.04 -4.73
C ALA A 177 -14.59 -7.11 -5.30
N ALA A 178 -13.58 -7.00 -4.42
CA ALA A 178 -12.17 -7.11 -4.83
C ALA A 178 -11.84 -8.50 -5.41
N ASN A 179 -12.42 -9.57 -4.88
CA ASN A 179 -12.24 -10.93 -5.37
C ASN A 179 -12.87 -11.14 -6.76
N ILE A 180 -14.07 -10.59 -7.00
CA ILE A 180 -14.70 -10.59 -8.33
C ILE A 180 -13.83 -9.83 -9.33
N LEU A 181 -13.31 -8.65 -8.97
CA LEU A 181 -12.43 -7.88 -9.86
C LEU A 181 -11.07 -8.57 -10.07
N ARG A 182 -10.58 -9.34 -9.08
CA ARG A 182 -9.36 -10.14 -9.22
C ARG A 182 -9.50 -11.19 -10.33
N GLN A 183 -10.68 -11.77 -10.53
CA GLN A 183 -10.92 -12.70 -11.63
C GLN A 183 -10.67 -12.05 -13.00
N ALA A 184 -11.20 -10.84 -13.23
CA ALA A 184 -10.96 -10.09 -14.46
C ALA A 184 -9.48 -9.73 -14.65
N PHE A 185 -8.80 -9.35 -13.55
CA PHE A 185 -7.37 -9.07 -13.56
C PHE A 185 -6.55 -10.31 -13.97
N VAL A 186 -6.84 -11.49 -13.40
CA VAL A 186 -6.15 -12.75 -13.75
C VAL A 186 -6.42 -13.13 -15.21
N THR A 187 -7.64 -12.95 -15.71
CA THR A 187 -7.96 -13.16 -17.13
C THR A 187 -7.13 -12.26 -18.05
N CYS A 188 -6.95 -10.99 -17.68
CA CYS A 188 -6.10 -10.06 -18.46
C CYS A 188 -4.61 -10.44 -18.39
N LEU A 189 -4.15 -10.95 -17.26
CA LEU A 189 -2.76 -11.36 -17.01
C LEU A 189 -2.38 -12.58 -17.85
N ASN A 190 -3.28 -13.57 -17.91
CA ASN A 190 -3.09 -14.84 -18.64
C ASN A 190 -3.35 -14.72 -20.15
N ASP A 191 -3.55 -13.50 -20.67
CA ASP A 191 -3.86 -13.29 -22.08
C ASP A 191 -2.67 -13.68 -22.98
N ARG A 192 -2.91 -14.68 -23.84
CA ARG A 192 -1.93 -15.20 -24.81
C ARG A 192 -2.04 -14.40 -26.12
N THR A 193 -1.67 -13.13 -26.07
CA THR A 193 -1.54 -12.31 -27.28
C THR A 193 -0.41 -12.87 -28.18
N PRO A 194 -0.60 -12.95 -29.51
CA PRO A 194 0.41 -13.48 -30.44
C PRO A 194 1.72 -12.67 -30.45
N THR A 195 1.71 -11.44 -29.97
CA THR A 195 2.94 -10.65 -29.77
C THR A 195 3.67 -11.15 -28.53
N ALA A 196 4.86 -11.72 -28.71
CA ALA A 196 5.67 -12.33 -27.64
C ALA A 196 5.95 -11.40 -26.44
N SER A 197 5.91 -10.08 -26.64
CA SER A 197 6.10 -9.06 -25.60
C SER A 197 4.78 -8.58 -24.95
N GLY A 198 3.62 -8.90 -25.52
CA GLY A 198 2.33 -8.32 -25.09
C GLY A 198 2.20 -6.82 -25.36
N THR A 199 3.04 -6.28 -26.26
CA THR A 199 3.09 -4.87 -26.62
C THR A 199 2.89 -4.68 -28.12
N ARG A 200 2.15 -3.64 -28.51
CA ARG A 200 2.02 -3.19 -29.90
C ARG A 200 2.33 -1.70 -29.95
N GLY A 201 3.36 -1.30 -30.69
CA GLY A 201 3.79 0.10 -30.78
C GLY A 201 4.21 0.72 -29.43
N GLY A 202 4.82 -0.07 -28.53
CA GLY A 202 5.26 0.40 -27.21
C GLY A 202 4.14 0.59 -26.17
N LYS A 203 2.90 0.19 -26.50
CA LYS A 203 1.75 0.18 -25.59
C LYS A 203 1.29 -1.26 -25.33
N PRO A 204 0.62 -1.54 -24.20
CA PRO A 204 0.06 -2.87 -23.94
C PRO A 204 -1.00 -3.22 -24.99
N ASP A 205 -0.92 -4.42 -25.55
CA ASP A 205 -1.85 -4.92 -26.58
C ASP A 205 -2.95 -5.79 -25.96
N GLY A 206 -4.11 -5.85 -26.61
CA GLY A 206 -5.23 -6.72 -26.22
C GLY A 206 -5.72 -6.52 -24.78
N LYS A 207 -6.01 -7.63 -24.08
CA LYS A 207 -6.53 -7.61 -22.70
C LYS A 207 -5.49 -7.12 -21.69
N LYS A 208 -4.19 -7.17 -22.04
CA LYS A 208 -3.10 -6.69 -21.17
C LYS A 208 -3.16 -5.19 -20.89
N SER A 209 -3.86 -4.42 -21.71
CA SER A 209 -4.13 -2.99 -21.48
C SER A 209 -4.97 -2.73 -20.21
N GLY A 210 -5.76 -3.71 -19.78
CA GLY A 210 -6.63 -3.63 -18.59
C GLY A 210 -5.95 -3.99 -17.26
N ILE A 211 -4.76 -4.61 -17.28
CA ILE A 211 -4.10 -5.16 -16.09
C ILE A 211 -4.00 -4.14 -14.95
N TYR A 212 -3.34 -3.00 -15.20
CA TYR A 212 -3.14 -2.00 -14.14
C TYR A 212 -4.41 -1.22 -13.81
N LYS A 213 -5.33 -1.02 -14.77
CA LYS A 213 -6.62 -0.36 -14.50
C LYS A 213 -7.44 -1.17 -13.49
N ILE A 214 -7.56 -2.48 -13.70
CA ILE A 214 -8.30 -3.38 -12.81
C ILE A 214 -7.54 -3.58 -11.50
N ALA A 215 -6.21 -3.80 -11.55
CA ALA A 215 -5.39 -3.95 -10.35
C ALA A 215 -5.49 -2.72 -9.44
N ASN A 216 -5.42 -1.51 -9.98
CA ASN A 216 -5.56 -0.27 -9.22
C ASN A 216 -6.94 -0.13 -8.57
N LEU A 217 -8.02 -0.58 -9.24
CA LEU A 217 -9.35 -0.63 -8.65
C LEU A 217 -9.42 -1.65 -7.51
N CYS A 218 -8.88 -2.85 -7.69
CA CYS A 218 -8.81 -3.88 -6.63
C CYS A 218 -8.04 -3.35 -5.41
N LEU A 219 -6.84 -2.80 -5.63
CA LEU A 219 -6.01 -2.23 -4.57
C LEU A 219 -6.74 -1.08 -3.86
N LYS A 220 -7.43 -0.21 -4.61
CA LYS A 220 -8.23 0.86 -4.01
C LYS A 220 -9.29 0.34 -3.04
N ILE A 221 -10.02 -0.72 -3.40
CA ILE A 221 -11.02 -1.34 -2.52
C ILE A 221 -10.32 -1.93 -1.28
N LEU A 222 -9.29 -2.76 -1.48
CA LEU A 222 -8.60 -3.45 -0.38
C LEU A 222 -7.98 -2.48 0.63
N PHE A 223 -7.35 -1.40 0.16
CA PHE A 223 -6.77 -0.38 1.05
C PHE A 223 -7.82 0.48 1.75
N GLN A 224 -8.97 0.71 1.12
CA GLN A 224 -10.04 1.50 1.72
C GLN A 224 -10.73 0.74 2.86
N CYS A 225 -10.85 -0.58 2.73
CA CYS A 225 -11.53 -1.45 3.69
C CYS A 225 -10.58 -2.05 4.75
N ASN A 226 -9.36 -1.49 4.87
CA ASN A 226 -8.31 -1.95 5.80
C ASN A 226 -7.87 -3.43 5.62
N LYS A 227 -8.01 -3.98 4.41
CA LYS A 227 -7.60 -5.35 4.05
C LYS A 227 -6.39 -5.34 3.11
N SER A 228 -5.44 -4.44 3.34
CA SER A 228 -4.28 -4.21 2.47
C SER A 228 -3.39 -5.45 2.29
N ARG A 229 -3.35 -6.36 3.27
CA ARG A 229 -2.61 -7.64 3.19
C ARG A 229 -3.08 -8.51 2.02
N ASN A 230 -4.38 -8.50 1.71
CA ASN A 230 -4.95 -9.28 0.59
C ASN A 230 -4.50 -8.76 -0.79
N GLY A 231 -3.77 -7.63 -0.84
CA GLY A 231 -3.15 -7.10 -2.05
C GLY A 231 -1.88 -7.85 -2.47
N GLU A 232 -1.27 -8.65 -1.60
CA GLU A 232 -0.01 -9.36 -1.87
C GLU A 232 -0.06 -10.18 -3.16
N GLN A 233 -1.12 -10.96 -3.36
CA GLN A 233 -1.31 -11.77 -4.57
C GLN A 233 -1.33 -10.92 -5.85
N ILE A 234 -1.89 -9.71 -5.80
CA ILE A 234 -1.93 -8.80 -6.95
C ILE A 234 -0.50 -8.35 -7.29
N PHE A 235 0.29 -7.97 -6.29
CA PHE A 235 1.68 -7.55 -6.49
C PHE A 235 2.54 -8.69 -7.03
N THR A 236 2.44 -9.89 -6.46
CA THR A 236 3.19 -11.08 -6.90
C THR A 236 2.83 -11.49 -8.33
N ASN A 237 1.53 -11.51 -8.68
CA ASN A 237 1.10 -11.85 -10.04
C ASN A 237 1.59 -10.84 -11.08
N ILE A 238 1.57 -9.55 -10.74
CA ILE A 238 2.13 -8.49 -11.61
C ILE A 238 3.63 -8.69 -11.79
N TYR A 239 4.37 -8.93 -10.71
CA TYR A 239 5.82 -9.12 -10.76
C TYR A 239 6.21 -10.23 -11.74
N ASN A 240 5.54 -11.38 -11.63
CA ASN A 240 5.87 -12.56 -12.40
C ASN A 240 5.40 -12.46 -13.87
N GLN A 241 4.16 -12.03 -14.11
CA GLN A 241 3.51 -12.27 -15.41
C GLN A 241 3.18 -11.00 -16.22
N SER A 242 3.14 -9.82 -15.60
CA SER A 242 2.78 -8.59 -16.34
C SER A 242 3.90 -8.14 -17.30
N PRO A 243 3.62 -7.33 -18.32
CA PRO A 243 4.65 -6.54 -19.00
C PRO A 243 5.27 -5.48 -18.05
N PRO A 244 6.45 -4.93 -18.36
CA PRO A 244 7.08 -3.88 -17.56
C PRO A 244 6.15 -2.71 -17.25
N LEU A 245 6.24 -2.11 -16.06
CA LEU A 245 5.35 -1.01 -15.68
C LEU A 245 5.49 0.22 -16.59
N SER A 246 6.67 0.44 -17.16
CA SER A 246 7.03 1.60 -17.99
C SER A 246 6.12 1.81 -19.20
N ILE A 247 5.60 0.74 -19.81
CA ILE A 247 4.77 0.82 -21.03
C ILE A 247 3.35 1.33 -20.77
N TYR A 248 2.93 1.40 -19.50
CA TYR A 248 1.59 1.79 -19.12
C TYR A 248 1.47 3.32 -18.95
N PRO A 249 0.25 3.89 -19.09
CA PRO A 249 0.02 5.31 -18.90
C PRO A 249 0.44 5.80 -17.51
N THR A 250 0.99 7.01 -17.42
CA THR A 250 1.51 7.59 -16.18
C THR A 250 0.49 7.58 -15.03
N SER A 251 -0.79 7.81 -15.31
CA SER A 251 -1.86 7.76 -14.29
C SER A 251 -1.96 6.40 -13.60
N GLU A 252 -1.85 5.32 -14.37
CA GLU A 252 -1.91 3.95 -13.86
C GLU A 252 -0.63 3.59 -13.12
N ARG A 253 0.54 4.00 -13.65
CA ARG A 253 1.84 3.77 -13.02
C ARG A 253 1.94 4.43 -11.65
N VAL A 254 1.58 5.71 -11.56
CA VAL A 254 1.62 6.48 -10.30
C VAL A 254 0.68 5.88 -9.27
N THR A 255 -0.54 5.50 -9.69
CA THR A 255 -1.53 4.90 -8.78
C THR A 255 -1.04 3.56 -8.25
N TYR A 256 -0.47 2.72 -9.11
CA TYR A 256 0.09 1.43 -8.72
C TYR A 256 1.26 1.57 -7.75
N LEU A 257 2.24 2.40 -8.09
CA LEU A 257 3.42 2.66 -7.25
C LEU A 257 3.04 3.24 -5.88
N TYR A 258 2.00 4.09 -5.84
CA TYR A 258 1.46 4.59 -4.58
C TYR A 258 0.94 3.46 -3.67
N TYR A 259 0.13 2.53 -4.21
CA TYR A 259 -0.37 1.40 -3.42
C TYR A 259 0.72 0.40 -3.06
N LEU A 260 1.66 0.11 -3.97
CA LEU A 260 2.82 -0.73 -3.69
C LEU A 260 3.69 -0.14 -2.59
N GLY A 261 3.97 1.16 -2.64
CA GLY A 261 4.74 1.85 -1.60
C GLY A 261 4.05 1.83 -0.24
N ARG A 262 2.73 1.99 -0.20
CA ARG A 262 1.95 1.83 1.04
C ARG A 262 1.94 0.40 1.57
N PHE A 263 1.89 -0.59 0.68
CA PHE A 263 2.00 -2.00 1.06
C PHE A 263 3.36 -2.29 1.69
N MET A 264 4.45 -1.87 1.03
CA MET A 264 5.82 -2.01 1.54
C MET A 264 5.99 -1.32 2.89
N PHE A 265 5.45 -0.11 3.06
CA PHE A 265 5.47 0.60 4.33
C PHE A 265 4.74 -0.17 5.43
N ALA A 266 3.53 -0.66 5.16
CA ALA A 266 2.74 -1.44 6.12
C ALA A 266 3.45 -2.75 6.51
N SER A 267 4.21 -3.34 5.59
CA SER A 267 5.03 -4.54 5.81
C SER A 267 6.43 -4.23 6.40
N ASN A 268 6.68 -3.02 6.89
CA ASN A 268 7.97 -2.56 7.43
C ASN A 268 9.17 -2.57 6.46
N HIS A 269 8.94 -2.68 5.14
CA HIS A 269 9.98 -2.58 4.12
C HIS A 269 10.19 -1.12 3.70
N PHE A 270 10.72 -0.30 4.61
CA PHE A 270 10.75 1.16 4.45
C PHE A 270 11.61 1.65 3.28
N TYR A 271 12.74 0.98 2.98
CA TYR A 271 13.60 1.35 1.85
C TYR A 271 12.89 1.13 0.50
N ALA A 272 12.29 -0.07 0.32
CA ALA A 272 11.46 -0.37 -0.86
C ALA A 272 10.25 0.57 -0.98
N ALA A 273 9.62 0.92 0.13
CA ALA A 273 8.55 1.92 0.18
C ALA A 273 9.05 3.30 -0.28
N GLN A 274 10.23 3.73 0.19
CA GLN A 274 10.83 5.00 -0.23
C GLN A 274 11.10 5.02 -1.73
N LEU A 275 11.69 3.97 -2.31
CA LEU A 275 11.99 3.91 -3.75
C LEU A 275 10.73 4.00 -4.61
N THR A 276 9.70 3.23 -4.27
CA THR A 276 8.43 3.19 -5.01
C THR A 276 7.65 4.50 -4.87
N LEU A 277 7.56 5.07 -3.67
CA LEU A 277 6.88 6.35 -3.44
C LEU A 277 7.63 7.52 -4.07
N GLN A 278 8.97 7.47 -4.11
CA GLN A 278 9.79 8.45 -4.82
C GLN A 278 9.48 8.41 -6.31
N ALA A 279 9.49 7.22 -6.92
CA ALA A 279 9.14 7.05 -8.32
C ALA A 279 7.70 7.49 -8.62
N ALA A 280 6.74 7.22 -7.72
CA ALA A 280 5.36 7.70 -7.86
C ALA A 280 5.29 9.23 -7.83
N TYR A 281 6.03 9.87 -6.93
CA TYR A 281 6.04 11.33 -6.77
C TYR A 281 6.69 12.05 -7.96
N ASP A 282 7.78 11.49 -8.49
CA ASP A 282 8.52 12.03 -9.63
C ASP A 282 7.73 11.91 -10.94
N GLN A 283 6.94 10.84 -11.08
CA GLN A 283 6.05 10.64 -12.24
C GLN A 283 4.72 11.40 -12.14
N CYS A 284 4.32 11.83 -10.94
CA CYS A 284 3.06 12.54 -10.76
C CYS A 284 3.17 13.97 -11.31
N LEU A 285 2.24 14.38 -12.18
CA LEU A 285 2.28 15.71 -12.79
C LEU A 285 2.14 16.82 -11.73
N ALA A 286 2.97 17.84 -11.80
CA ALA A 286 2.90 19.04 -10.96
C ALA A 286 1.76 19.99 -11.40
N ASN A 287 0.57 19.43 -11.61
CA ASN A 287 -0.65 20.14 -11.98
C ASN A 287 -1.53 20.34 -10.74
N PRO A 288 -2.18 21.50 -10.54
CA PRO A 288 -3.14 21.72 -9.48
C PRO A 288 -4.22 20.63 -9.34
N LEU A 289 -4.67 20.03 -10.45
CA LEU A 289 -5.64 18.92 -10.46
C LEU A 289 -5.11 17.65 -9.79
N CYS A 290 -3.79 17.47 -9.76
CA CYS A 290 -3.11 16.32 -9.15
C CYS A 290 -2.57 16.62 -7.74
N LEU A 291 -2.83 17.82 -7.20
CA LEU A 291 -2.27 18.26 -5.92
C LEU A 291 -2.62 17.31 -4.76
N ARG A 292 -3.86 16.81 -4.75
CA ARG A 292 -4.33 15.87 -3.73
C ARG A 292 -3.56 14.54 -3.80
N GLN A 293 -3.33 14.01 -5.00
CA GLN A 293 -2.60 12.76 -5.23
C GLN A 293 -1.13 12.93 -4.84
N ARG A 294 -0.49 14.05 -5.25
CA ARG A 294 0.87 14.40 -4.84
C ARG A 294 1.01 14.48 -3.33
N ARG A 295 0.04 15.10 -2.64
CA ARG A 295 0.00 15.18 -1.18
C ARG A 295 -0.07 13.80 -0.53
N LEU A 296 -0.94 12.91 -1.03
CA LEU A 296 -1.06 11.55 -0.50
C LEU A 296 0.26 10.77 -0.63
N ILE A 297 0.90 10.84 -1.80
CA ILE A 297 2.22 10.20 -2.02
C ILE A 297 3.25 10.81 -1.08
N LEU A 298 3.29 12.14 -0.97
CA LEU A 298 4.28 12.87 -0.18
C LEU A 298 4.24 12.53 1.31
N ILE A 299 3.05 12.33 1.89
CA ILE A 299 2.90 11.96 3.31
C ILE A 299 3.63 10.66 3.62
N TYR A 300 3.40 9.61 2.82
CA TYR A 300 4.07 8.34 2.99
C TYR A 300 5.56 8.42 2.63
N LEU A 301 5.92 9.21 1.62
CA LEU A 301 7.32 9.40 1.24
C LEU A 301 8.12 10.07 2.36
N ILE A 302 7.56 11.10 3.01
CA ILE A 302 8.18 11.75 4.18
C ILE A 302 8.31 10.75 5.33
N ALA A 303 7.24 10.01 5.65
CA ALA A 303 7.27 9.02 6.73
C ALA A 303 8.36 7.95 6.50
N SER A 304 8.45 7.38 5.30
CA SER A 304 9.51 6.42 4.93
C SER A 304 10.90 7.03 5.06
N ASN A 305 11.11 8.25 4.56
CA ASN A 305 12.42 8.90 4.64
C ASN A 305 12.84 9.21 6.09
N ILE A 306 11.92 9.66 6.94
CA ILE A 306 12.22 9.96 8.36
C ILE A 306 12.67 8.69 9.08
N ILE A 307 11.97 7.57 8.89
CA ILE A 307 12.33 6.27 9.47
C ILE A 307 13.72 5.81 8.98
N LEU A 308 14.10 6.17 7.74
CA LEU A 308 15.42 5.87 7.16
C LEU A 308 16.49 6.94 7.51
N GLY A 309 16.19 7.89 8.40
CA GLY A 309 17.12 8.92 8.85
C GLY A 309 17.34 10.08 7.87
N ARG A 310 16.45 10.26 6.88
CA ARG A 310 16.43 11.41 5.96
C ARG A 310 15.31 12.37 6.32
N PHE A 311 15.67 13.58 6.73
CA PHE A 311 14.67 14.58 7.12
C PHE A 311 14.27 15.50 5.97
N PRO A 312 12.99 15.95 5.92
CA PRO A 312 12.51 16.93 4.95
C PRO A 312 13.30 18.24 4.97
N SER A 313 13.57 18.80 3.79
CA SER A 313 14.18 20.13 3.64
C SER A 313 13.14 21.24 3.76
N GLU A 314 13.62 22.46 4.05
CA GLU A 314 12.79 23.67 4.02
C GLU A 314 12.14 23.90 2.63
N THR A 315 12.88 23.57 1.57
CA THR A 315 12.40 23.69 0.18
C THR A 315 11.25 22.73 -0.12
N LEU A 316 11.21 21.55 0.52
CA LEU A 316 10.11 20.60 0.36
C LEU A 316 8.84 21.14 1.02
N TYR A 317 8.95 21.71 2.22
CA TYR A 317 7.80 22.27 2.96
C TYR A 317 7.16 23.49 2.29
N ARG A 318 7.89 24.19 1.43
CA ARG A 318 7.35 25.32 0.64
C ARG A 318 6.47 24.89 -0.53
N ARG A 319 6.42 23.60 -0.87
CA ARG A 319 5.59 23.10 -1.98
C ARG A 319 4.11 23.10 -1.58
N PRO A 320 3.18 23.37 -2.53
CA PRO A 320 1.76 23.45 -2.21
C PRO A 320 1.20 22.14 -1.63
N GLU A 321 1.67 20.98 -2.08
CA GLU A 321 1.24 19.69 -1.56
C GLU A 321 1.73 19.41 -0.12
N ALA A 322 2.74 20.14 0.36
CA ALA A 322 3.37 19.96 1.67
C ALA A 322 2.75 20.83 2.78
N GLN A 323 1.71 21.61 2.47
CA GLN A 323 1.05 22.51 3.41
C GLN A 323 0.63 21.78 4.71
N GLY A 324 0.98 22.31 5.88
CA GLY A 324 0.64 21.71 7.17
C GLY A 324 1.46 20.47 7.56
N LEU A 325 2.38 19.99 6.71
CA LEU A 325 3.22 18.82 7.01
C LEU A 325 4.43 19.19 7.89
N ARG A 326 4.88 20.44 7.82
CA ARG A 326 6.00 20.94 8.63
C ARG A 326 5.69 20.84 10.11
N GLU A 327 4.53 21.35 10.51
CA GLU A 327 4.05 21.41 11.89
C GLU A 327 3.99 20.00 12.49
N ARG A 328 3.63 19.01 11.68
CA ARG A 328 3.49 17.61 12.09
C ARG A 328 4.82 16.86 12.17
N PHE A 329 5.65 16.94 11.12
CA PHE A 329 6.86 16.11 11.02
C PHE A 329 8.12 16.77 11.60
N ASN A 330 8.25 18.10 11.53
CA ASN A 330 9.47 18.80 11.95
C ASN A 330 9.78 18.66 13.45
N PRO A 331 8.81 18.73 14.39
CA PRO A 331 9.09 18.51 15.81
C PRO A 331 9.71 17.14 16.06
N ILE A 332 9.16 16.08 15.42
CA ILE A 332 9.67 14.71 15.53
C ILE A 332 11.09 14.62 14.96
N CYS A 333 11.33 15.18 13.76
CA CYS A 333 12.66 15.21 13.15
C CYS A 333 13.70 15.91 14.04
N ARG A 334 13.33 17.00 14.72
CA ARG A 334 14.21 17.72 15.65
C ARG A 334 14.54 16.89 16.87
N ALA A 335 13.56 16.19 17.43
CA ALA A 335 13.76 15.30 18.56
C ALA A 335 14.73 14.16 18.20
N MET A 336 14.51 13.52 17.04
CA MET A 336 15.40 12.48 16.49
C MET A 336 16.83 12.99 16.25
N ALA A 337 16.98 14.16 15.65
CA ALA A 337 18.30 14.73 15.35
C ALA A 337 19.09 15.07 16.63
N ARG A 338 18.41 15.50 17.69
CA ARG A 338 19.01 15.91 18.97
C ARG A 338 19.20 14.76 19.95
N GLY A 339 18.58 13.60 19.71
CA GLY A 339 18.46 12.55 20.73
C GLY A 339 17.63 13.03 21.92
N ASP A 340 16.59 13.82 21.66
CA ASP A 340 15.70 14.33 22.71
C ASP A 340 14.57 13.32 22.96
N LEU A 341 14.85 12.36 23.82
CA LEU A 341 13.94 11.27 24.16
C LEU A 341 12.66 11.76 24.83
N GLU A 342 12.76 12.77 25.71
CA GLU A 342 11.60 13.37 26.39
C GLU A 342 10.61 13.96 25.38
N SER A 343 11.10 14.83 24.48
CA SER A 343 10.24 15.43 23.46
C SER A 343 9.69 14.37 22.50
N PHE A 344 10.51 13.38 22.11
CA PHE A 344 10.07 12.32 21.20
C PHE A 344 8.88 11.54 21.79
N ARG A 345 8.98 11.07 23.05
CA ARG A 345 7.90 10.35 23.74
C ARG A 345 6.60 11.12 23.76
N ARG A 346 6.66 12.43 24.06
CA ARG A 346 5.47 13.30 24.10
C ARG A 346 4.85 13.51 22.72
N LEU A 347 5.68 13.70 21.70
CA LEU A 347 5.23 13.92 20.32
C LEU A 347 4.62 12.67 19.69
N THR A 348 5.03 11.48 20.17
CA THR A 348 4.50 10.18 19.74
C THR A 348 3.55 9.56 20.78
N ASP A 349 3.00 10.35 21.69
CA ASP A 349 1.95 9.91 22.60
C ASP A 349 0.60 9.86 21.86
N SER A 350 -0.22 8.85 22.15
CA SER A 350 -1.56 8.71 21.54
C SER A 350 -2.50 9.87 21.86
N LYS A 351 -2.22 10.63 22.93
CA LYS A 351 -2.98 11.82 23.35
C LYS A 351 -2.48 13.12 22.71
N HIS A 352 -1.39 13.08 21.93
CA HIS A 352 -0.86 14.27 21.27
C HIS A 352 -1.83 14.79 20.20
N GLU A 353 -1.92 16.12 20.03
CA GLU A 353 -2.83 16.79 19.07
C GLU A 353 -2.69 16.36 17.59
N HIS A 354 -1.61 15.65 17.25
CA HIS A 354 -1.32 15.17 15.90
C HIS A 354 -1.46 13.65 15.75
N ALA A 355 -1.69 12.92 16.85
CA ALA A 355 -1.77 11.45 16.85
C ALA A 355 -2.86 10.94 15.90
N ASP A 356 -4.09 11.49 16.00
CA ASP A 356 -5.21 11.11 15.14
C ASP A 356 -4.90 11.26 13.64
N TRP A 357 -4.13 12.28 13.27
CA TRP A 357 -3.72 12.48 11.88
C TRP A 357 -2.74 11.39 11.41
N PHE A 358 -1.73 11.06 12.22
CA PHE A 358 -0.81 9.98 11.91
C PHE A 358 -1.50 8.60 11.92
N LEU A 359 -2.49 8.40 12.80
CA LEU A 359 -3.33 7.20 12.88
C LEU A 359 -4.25 7.08 11.66
N HIS A 360 -4.81 8.19 11.17
CA HIS A 360 -5.59 8.23 9.93
C HIS A 360 -4.78 7.75 8.74
N PHE A 361 -3.51 8.16 8.64
CA PHE A 361 -2.59 7.71 7.58
C PHE A 361 -1.94 6.35 7.84
N ARG A 362 -2.18 5.74 9.02
CA ARG A 362 -1.61 4.45 9.43
C ARG A 362 -0.07 4.46 9.44
N ILE A 363 0.51 5.57 9.90
CA ILE A 363 1.97 5.75 10.01
C ILE A 363 2.45 5.96 11.44
N PHE A 364 1.53 6.16 12.40
CA PHE A 364 1.83 6.48 13.80
C PHE A 364 2.75 5.45 14.47
N LEU A 365 2.35 4.18 14.51
CA LEU A 365 3.10 3.11 15.20
C LEU A 365 4.50 2.89 14.59
N GLN A 366 4.62 2.99 13.26
CA GLN A 366 5.91 2.88 12.59
C GLN A 366 6.80 4.07 12.94
N ILE A 367 6.26 5.29 13.03
CA ILE A 367 7.01 6.46 13.47
C ILE A 367 7.46 6.28 14.92
N GLU A 368 6.54 5.95 15.82
CA GLU A 368 6.81 5.73 17.25
C GLU A 368 7.94 4.73 17.47
N HIS A 369 7.80 3.50 16.97
CA HIS A 369 8.74 2.43 17.30
C HIS A 369 10.01 2.42 16.43
N ARG A 370 9.94 2.83 15.16
CA ARG A 370 11.11 2.77 14.26
C ARG A 370 12.00 4.00 14.36
N CYS A 371 11.41 5.18 14.58
CA CYS A 371 12.21 6.40 14.75
C CYS A 371 12.93 6.45 16.09
N GLU A 372 12.40 5.75 17.11
CA GLU A 372 13.03 5.62 18.43
C GLU A 372 14.48 5.13 18.34
N VAL A 373 14.78 4.16 17.47
CA VAL A 373 16.15 3.65 17.26
C VAL A 373 17.12 4.77 16.85
N ILE A 374 16.66 5.72 16.04
CA ILE A 374 17.45 6.88 15.61
C ILE A 374 17.61 7.87 16.77
N VAL A 375 16.58 8.05 17.60
CA VAL A 375 16.66 8.87 18.82
C VAL A 375 17.72 8.31 19.76
N TRP A 376 17.72 6.99 20.01
CA TRP A 376 18.73 6.31 20.81
C TRP A 376 20.13 6.54 20.25
N ARG A 377 20.34 6.30 18.95
CA ARG A 377 21.64 6.55 18.31
C ARG A 377 22.10 8.00 18.48
N SER A 378 21.22 8.97 18.30
CA SER A 378 21.54 10.40 18.48
C SER A 378 21.80 10.73 19.95
N LEU A 379 21.14 10.06 20.89
CA LEU A 379 21.35 10.22 22.32
C LEU A 379 22.72 9.66 22.73
N PHE A 380 23.12 8.47 22.25
CA PHE A 380 24.49 7.95 22.42
C PHE A 380 25.54 8.92 21.87
N ARG A 381 25.29 9.51 20.69
CA ARG A 381 26.17 10.54 20.11
C ARG A 381 26.25 11.78 21.00
N ARG A 382 25.13 12.23 21.55
CA ARG A 382 25.07 13.38 22.45
C ARG A 382 25.80 13.09 23.76
N THR A 383 25.63 11.91 24.37
CA THR A 383 26.38 11.52 25.56
C THR A 383 27.88 11.49 25.28
N PHE A 384 28.31 10.96 24.14
CA PHE A 384 29.71 10.98 23.74
C PHE A 384 30.28 12.40 23.59
N LEU A 385 29.49 13.35 23.07
CA LEU A 385 29.90 14.75 22.98
C LEU A 385 30.02 15.44 24.35
N LEU A 386 29.23 15.02 25.34
CA LEU A 386 29.19 15.63 26.67
C LEU A 386 30.20 15.03 27.65
N ALA A 387 30.31 13.70 27.67
CA ALA A 387 31.07 12.94 28.67
C ALA A 387 32.04 11.91 28.05
N GLY A 388 32.04 11.76 26.72
CA GLY A 388 32.89 10.79 26.04
C GLY A 388 34.36 11.19 26.04
N VAL A 389 35.23 10.20 26.23
CA VAL A 389 36.68 10.35 26.08
C VAL A 389 36.97 10.45 24.58
N GLN A 390 37.40 11.62 24.11
CA GLN A 390 37.58 11.91 22.68
C GLN A 390 38.73 11.14 22.02
N GLY A 391 39.59 10.50 22.84
CA GLY A 391 40.86 9.92 22.38
C GLY A 391 41.89 11.00 22.08
N ASP A 392 43.16 10.61 22.06
CA ASP A 392 44.25 11.50 21.67
C ASP A 392 44.90 10.93 20.42
N ALA A 393 45.12 11.76 19.40
CA ALA A 393 45.75 11.36 18.14
C ALA A 393 47.19 10.83 18.35
N ASN A 394 47.87 11.33 19.38
CA ASN A 394 49.23 10.94 19.74
C ASN A 394 49.28 9.71 20.67
N SER A 395 48.15 9.34 21.28
CA SER A 395 48.02 8.18 22.15
C SER A 395 47.39 6.99 21.42
N ARG A 396 47.71 5.76 21.84
CA ARG A 396 47.00 4.55 21.36
C ARG A 396 45.61 4.38 21.99
N ARG A 397 45.15 5.31 22.83
CA ARG A 397 43.85 5.25 23.50
C ARG A 397 42.71 5.51 22.53
N ALA A 398 41.89 4.49 22.29
CA ALA A 398 40.67 4.63 21.51
C ALA A 398 39.69 5.59 22.22
N PRO A 399 38.89 6.37 21.46
CA PRO A 399 37.79 7.13 22.04
C PRO A 399 36.77 6.16 22.66
N THR A 400 36.27 6.49 23.85
CA THR A 400 35.36 5.61 24.60
C THR A 400 34.23 6.39 25.24
N LEU A 401 33.09 5.71 25.41
CA LEU A 401 31.89 6.20 26.09
C LEU A 401 31.53 5.23 27.23
N ASP A 402 31.33 5.75 28.44
CA ASP A 402 30.84 4.95 29.56
C ASP A 402 29.32 4.74 29.44
N LEU A 403 28.87 3.50 29.54
CA LEU A 403 27.45 3.17 29.44
C LEU A 403 26.67 3.62 30.68
N HIS A 404 27.33 3.89 31.80
CA HIS A 404 26.66 4.49 32.97
C HIS A 404 26.28 5.95 32.72
N ASP A 405 27.07 6.71 31.96
CA ASP A 405 26.71 8.07 31.54
C ASP A 405 25.51 8.06 30.60
N VAL A 406 25.45 7.05 29.72
CA VAL A 406 24.31 6.82 28.84
C VAL A 406 23.07 6.49 29.68
N LEU A 407 23.18 5.54 30.61
CA LEU A 407 22.11 5.16 31.53
C LEU A 407 21.57 6.38 32.28
N ALA A 408 22.45 7.18 32.89
CA ALA A 408 22.06 8.37 33.65
C ALA A 408 21.24 9.34 32.79
N LEU A 409 21.65 9.57 31.54
CA LEU A 409 20.94 10.47 30.63
C LEU A 409 19.61 9.89 30.13
N PHE A 410 19.57 8.59 29.82
CA PHE A 410 18.33 7.89 29.45
C PHE A 410 17.32 7.92 30.59
N THR A 411 17.72 7.53 31.81
CA THR A 411 16.86 7.56 33.00
C THR A 411 16.36 8.97 33.28
N TYR A 412 17.21 10.00 33.15
CA TYR A 412 16.79 11.38 33.33
C TYR A 412 15.70 11.80 32.33
N LEU A 413 15.86 11.48 31.05
CA LEU A 413 14.91 11.87 30.01
C LEU A 413 13.60 11.07 30.06
N GLU A 414 13.66 9.75 30.32
CA GLU A 414 12.46 8.91 30.47
C GLU A 414 11.60 9.34 31.67
N LYS A 415 12.24 9.57 32.83
CA LYS A 415 11.51 10.07 34.01
C LYS A 415 10.81 11.39 33.69
N ARG A 416 11.48 12.29 32.96
CA ARG A 416 10.88 13.56 32.55
C ARG A 416 9.72 13.37 31.57
N ALA A 417 9.82 12.45 30.61
CA ALA A 417 8.71 12.16 29.70
C ALA A 417 7.43 11.76 30.46
N MET A 418 7.58 10.96 31.52
CA MET A 418 6.49 10.49 32.39
C MET A 418 5.92 11.56 33.32
N MET A 419 6.57 12.73 33.45
CA MET A 419 6.15 13.80 34.36
C MET A 419 5.57 14.99 33.57
N PRO A 420 4.25 15.23 33.56
CA PRO A 420 3.65 16.33 32.78
C PRO A 420 4.26 17.71 33.07
N LEU A 421 4.64 17.97 34.33
CA LEU A 421 5.18 19.25 34.78
C LEU A 421 6.61 19.53 34.27
N SER A 422 7.35 18.51 33.79
CA SER A 422 8.72 18.71 33.27
C SER A 422 8.78 19.67 32.08
N GLN A 423 7.68 19.88 31.37
CA GLN A 423 7.58 20.84 30.27
C GLN A 423 7.73 22.30 30.72
N LEU A 424 7.41 22.59 31.99
CA LEU A 424 7.56 23.91 32.60
C LEU A 424 8.98 24.14 33.15
N ASP A 425 9.87 23.16 33.00
CA ASP A 425 11.26 23.29 33.41
C ASP A 425 12.03 24.11 32.37
N GLY A 426 12.21 25.40 32.65
CA GLY A 426 13.05 26.29 31.83
C GLY A 426 14.54 25.92 31.81
N GLY A 427 14.97 24.96 32.62
CA GLY A 427 16.34 24.53 32.77
C GLY A 427 17.14 25.39 33.75
N PRO A 428 18.45 25.11 33.90
CA PRO A 428 19.33 25.86 34.79
C PRO A 428 19.25 27.38 34.53
N GLY A 429 19.03 28.17 35.59
CA GLY A 429 18.89 29.63 35.51
C GLY A 429 17.51 30.16 35.06
N ARG A 430 16.56 29.27 34.71
CA ARG A 430 15.19 29.63 34.31
C ARG A 430 14.11 28.80 35.02
N ARG A 431 14.50 27.98 36.00
CA ARG A 431 13.61 27.21 36.86
C ARG A 431 12.91 28.13 37.86
N HIS A 432 11.60 28.00 37.97
CA HIS A 432 10.85 28.51 39.10
C HIS A 432 11.34 27.88 40.42
N THR A 433 11.34 28.63 41.53
CA THR A 433 11.84 28.15 42.84
C THR A 433 11.14 26.87 43.33
N ASN A 434 9.85 26.70 43.00
CA ASN A 434 9.08 25.50 43.31
C ASN A 434 9.68 24.19 42.76
N TRP A 435 10.55 24.23 41.75
CA TRP A 435 11.25 23.05 41.22
C TRP A 435 12.12 22.34 42.27
N ILE A 436 12.53 23.03 43.34
CA ILE A 436 13.32 22.44 44.43
C ILE A 436 12.51 21.41 45.23
N PHE A 437 11.19 21.61 45.33
CA PHE A 437 10.30 20.78 46.15
C PHE A 437 9.60 19.67 45.36
N MET A 438 9.85 19.58 44.04
CA MET A 438 9.21 18.57 43.21
C MET A 438 9.95 17.23 43.28
N SER A 439 9.17 16.15 43.37
CA SER A 439 9.69 14.79 43.21
C SER A 439 10.39 14.64 41.86
N ARG A 440 11.51 13.91 41.85
CA ARG A 440 12.23 13.54 40.64
C ARG A 440 11.82 12.17 40.12
N ASP A 441 11.00 11.46 40.87
CA ASP A 441 10.51 10.14 40.52
C ASP A 441 9.16 10.24 39.81
N PRO A 442 8.90 9.38 38.80
CA PRO A 442 7.63 9.38 38.09
C PRO A 442 6.45 9.15 39.05
N PRO A 443 5.28 9.73 38.78
CA PRO A 443 4.09 9.50 39.59
C PRO A 443 3.63 8.03 39.47
N PRO A 444 2.89 7.48 40.46
CA PRO A 444 2.33 6.13 40.37
C PRO A 444 1.47 5.91 39.13
N SER A 445 0.81 6.95 38.62
CA SER A 445 0.03 6.91 37.38
C SER A 445 0.85 6.67 36.10
N ALA A 446 2.19 6.70 36.20
CA ALA A 446 3.08 6.34 35.10
C ALA A 446 3.35 4.83 35.03
N ALA A 447 3.01 4.07 36.07
CA ALA A 447 3.07 2.62 36.04
C ALA A 447 1.98 2.07 35.11
N TYR A 448 2.33 1.06 34.32
CA TYR A 448 1.38 0.32 33.50
C TYR A 448 1.02 -0.98 34.21
N ILE A 449 -0.27 -1.27 34.28
CA ILE A 449 -0.80 -2.59 34.57
C ILE A 449 -1.72 -2.96 33.42
N ASP A 450 -1.59 -4.18 32.94
CA ASP A 450 -2.46 -4.69 31.89
C ASP A 450 -3.89 -4.84 32.46
N PRO A 451 -4.94 -4.33 31.78
CA PRO A 451 -6.31 -4.41 32.27
C PRO A 451 -6.76 -5.83 32.62
N ASP A 452 -6.25 -6.85 31.93
CA ASP A 452 -6.60 -8.25 32.21
C ASP A 452 -6.02 -8.76 33.54
N PHE A 453 -5.05 -8.02 34.11
CA PHE A 453 -4.35 -8.33 35.36
C PHE A 453 -4.63 -7.29 36.47
N GLU A 454 -5.53 -6.33 36.23
CA GLU A 454 -5.89 -5.33 37.22
C GLU A 454 -6.55 -5.99 38.43
N GLY A 455 -5.93 -5.84 39.62
CA GLY A 455 -6.40 -6.45 40.86
C GLY A 455 -5.91 -7.88 41.12
N CYS A 456 -5.07 -8.45 40.26
CA CYS A 456 -4.33 -9.68 40.57
C CYS A 456 -3.23 -9.38 41.60
N GLU A 457 -3.22 -10.13 42.72
CA GLU A 457 -2.25 -9.96 43.81
C GLU A 457 -0.78 -10.17 43.37
N ASP A 458 -0.55 -10.99 42.33
CA ASP A 458 0.79 -11.29 41.80
C ASP A 458 1.32 -10.23 40.80
N PHE A 459 0.51 -9.23 40.42
CA PHE A 459 0.85 -8.25 39.39
C PHE A 459 0.78 -6.82 39.94
N GLU A 460 1.91 -6.33 40.45
CA GLU A 460 2.04 -4.94 40.86
C GLU A 460 2.35 -4.01 39.66
N PRO A 461 1.75 -2.81 39.59
CA PRO A 461 2.11 -1.83 38.57
C PRO A 461 3.59 -1.44 38.65
N GLU A 462 4.37 -1.75 37.62
CA GLU A 462 5.81 -1.44 37.58
C GLU A 462 6.12 -0.25 36.67
N ILE A 463 6.99 0.65 37.15
CA ILE A 463 7.56 1.73 36.34
C ILE A 463 8.84 1.22 35.70
N LEU A 464 8.76 0.90 34.41
CA LEU A 464 9.90 0.41 33.64
C LEU A 464 10.89 1.54 33.35
N LEU A 465 12.01 1.54 34.06
CA LEU A 465 13.11 2.47 33.84
C LEU A 465 14.27 1.81 33.09
N PRO A 466 15.07 2.60 32.34
CA PRO A 466 16.28 2.09 31.70
C PRO A 466 17.22 1.40 32.69
N THR A 467 17.82 0.28 32.29
CA THR A 467 18.82 -0.47 33.06
C THR A 467 20.16 -0.50 32.34
N ILE A 468 21.25 -0.78 33.06
CA ILE A 468 22.58 -0.90 32.46
C ILE A 468 22.64 -2.02 31.40
N LEU A 469 21.96 -3.14 31.64
CA LEU A 469 21.83 -4.24 30.69
C LEU A 469 21.02 -3.78 29.45
N GLY A 470 19.96 -3.01 29.67
CA GLY A 470 19.21 -2.36 28.59
C GLY A 470 20.09 -1.46 27.72
N MET A 471 20.95 -0.62 28.32
CA MET A 471 21.86 0.26 27.58
C MET A 471 22.88 -0.53 26.77
N GLU A 472 23.41 -1.61 27.33
CA GLU A 472 24.31 -2.51 26.62
C GLU A 472 23.61 -3.22 25.45
N SER A 473 22.37 -3.67 25.63
CA SER A 473 21.55 -4.28 24.58
C SER A 473 21.25 -3.29 23.45
N ILE A 474 20.83 -2.07 23.78
CA ILE A 474 20.62 -0.99 22.80
C ILE A 474 21.92 -0.69 22.05
N CYS A 475 23.04 -0.53 22.77
CA CYS A 475 24.34 -0.26 22.13
C CYS A 475 24.74 -1.40 21.18
N SER A 476 24.54 -2.66 21.60
CA SER A 476 24.85 -3.85 20.80
C SER A 476 24.00 -3.90 19.54
N SER A 477 22.70 -3.60 19.66
CA SER A 477 21.75 -3.51 18.54
C SER A 477 22.12 -2.40 17.56
N LEU A 478 22.53 -1.23 18.05
CA LEU A 478 22.98 -0.13 17.20
C LEU A 478 24.28 -0.47 16.45
N ILE A 479 25.20 -1.22 17.07
CA ILE A 479 26.43 -1.71 16.42
C ILE A 479 26.08 -2.75 15.34
N SER A 480 25.22 -3.73 15.63
CA SER A 480 24.85 -4.77 14.66
C SER A 480 24.08 -4.20 13.45
N GLN A 481 23.31 -3.13 13.67
CA GLN A 481 22.66 -2.36 12.62
C GLN A 481 23.64 -1.45 11.84
N GLY A 482 24.87 -1.27 12.32
CA GLY A 482 25.88 -0.40 11.72
C GLY A 482 25.65 1.09 11.98
N LEU A 483 24.71 1.43 12.88
CA LEU A 483 24.36 2.79 13.27
C LEU A 483 25.36 3.39 14.27
N LEU A 484 26.11 2.52 14.96
CA LEU A 484 27.32 2.81 15.70
C LEU A 484 28.46 1.93 15.17
N ASN A 485 29.68 2.44 15.19
CA ASN A 485 30.85 1.69 14.72
C ASN A 485 31.92 1.59 15.82
N GLY A 486 32.06 0.39 16.37
CA GLY A 486 32.92 0.10 17.50
C GLY A 486 32.56 -1.22 18.17
N PHE A 487 33.06 -1.43 19.38
CA PHE A 487 32.80 -2.62 20.19
C PHE A 487 32.49 -2.27 21.64
N ILE A 488 31.85 -3.18 22.36
CA ILE A 488 31.50 -3.00 23.76
C ILE A 488 32.48 -3.82 24.61
N SER A 489 33.10 -3.17 25.60
CA SER A 489 33.76 -3.87 26.69
C SER A 489 32.74 -4.16 27.78
N HIS A 490 32.23 -5.39 27.82
CA HIS A 490 31.22 -5.83 28.79
C HIS A 490 31.70 -5.67 30.24
N LYS A 491 32.96 -6.02 30.52
CA LYS A 491 33.56 -5.90 31.86
C LYS A 491 33.65 -4.44 32.32
N LEU A 492 34.02 -3.54 31.41
CA LEU A 492 34.21 -2.12 31.71
C LEU A 492 32.94 -1.28 31.48
N ARG A 493 31.87 -1.88 30.96
CA ARG A 493 30.64 -1.19 30.53
C ARG A 493 30.92 0.02 29.64
N ARG A 494 31.79 -0.15 28.65
CA ARG A 494 32.25 0.93 27.77
C ARG A 494 32.09 0.60 26.30
N PHE A 495 31.58 1.55 25.53
CA PHE A 495 31.62 1.53 24.07
C PHE A 495 32.92 2.17 23.58
N ALA A 496 33.70 1.43 22.78
CA ALA A 496 34.96 1.89 22.20
C ALA A 496 34.82 2.09 20.69
N ILE A 497 35.12 3.30 20.23
CA ILE A 497 34.98 3.70 18.82
C ILE A 497 36.15 3.15 17.99
N GLN A 498 35.83 2.48 16.89
CA GLN A 498 36.83 1.97 15.95
C GLN A 498 37.09 2.97 14.81
N GLY A 499 38.32 3.01 14.29
CA GLY A 499 38.65 3.80 13.09
C GLY A 499 38.82 5.30 13.32
N ALA A 500 38.78 5.76 14.58
CA ALA A 500 38.90 7.17 14.94
C ALA A 500 40.20 7.83 14.44
N LYS A 501 41.31 7.08 14.31
CA LYS A 501 42.57 7.62 13.77
C LYS A 501 42.47 8.10 12.32
N ARG A 502 41.57 7.52 11.52
CA ARG A 502 41.44 7.84 10.08
C ARG A 502 40.41 8.93 9.81
N LYS A 503 39.29 8.92 10.54
CA LYS A 503 38.12 9.79 10.27
C LYS A 503 37.78 10.75 11.42
N GLY A 504 38.51 10.71 12.53
CA GLY A 504 38.12 11.35 13.79
C GLY A 504 37.05 10.55 14.55
N ALA A 505 36.93 10.76 15.87
CA ALA A 505 36.05 9.96 16.73
C ALA A 505 34.58 10.00 16.30
N LEU A 506 34.05 11.19 15.98
CA LEU A 506 32.64 11.36 15.64
C LEU A 506 32.26 10.72 14.30
N ALA A 507 32.99 11.04 13.23
CA ALA A 507 32.68 10.49 11.91
C ALA A 507 32.99 8.99 11.82
N ALA A 508 33.94 8.49 12.61
CA ALA A 508 34.23 7.07 12.70
C ALA A 508 33.17 6.30 13.51
N GLY A 509 32.72 6.83 14.65
CA GLY A 509 31.82 6.12 15.57
C GLY A 509 30.33 6.27 15.26
N PHE A 510 29.94 7.35 14.59
CA PHE A 510 28.53 7.71 14.33
C PHE A 510 28.30 7.96 12.83
N PRO A 511 28.26 6.91 12.00
CA PRO A 511 28.06 7.04 10.55
C PRO A 511 26.68 7.64 10.20
N ASN A 512 26.54 8.12 8.96
CA ASN A 512 25.26 8.65 8.47
C ASN A 512 24.22 7.52 8.37
N VAL A 513 23.06 7.70 9.01
CA VAL A 513 22.00 6.67 9.13
C VAL A 513 21.52 6.21 7.75
N TRP A 514 21.25 7.15 6.85
CA TRP A 514 20.78 6.83 5.50
C TRP A 514 21.79 6.04 4.70
N GLU A 515 23.07 6.45 4.74
CA GLU A 515 24.13 5.76 3.99
C GLU A 515 24.30 4.32 4.45
N VAL A 516 24.24 4.09 5.77
CA VAL A 516 24.30 2.74 6.37
C VAL A 516 23.13 1.90 5.88
N ILE A 517 21.90 2.40 6.01
CA ILE A 517 20.70 1.63 5.62
C ILE A 517 20.71 1.37 4.12
N LYS A 518 21.02 2.38 3.31
CA LYS A 518 21.11 2.26 1.85
C LYS A 518 22.14 1.22 1.43
N SER A 519 23.33 1.22 2.02
CA SER A 519 24.39 0.25 1.66
C SER A 519 24.05 -1.21 1.97
N ARG A 520 23.05 -1.44 2.85
CA ARG A 520 22.60 -2.76 3.27
C ARG A 520 21.29 -3.19 2.61
N SER A 521 20.69 -2.32 1.79
CA SER A 521 19.41 -2.56 1.15
C SER A 521 19.59 -2.81 -0.35
N ASP A 522 18.68 -3.58 -0.94
CA ASP A 522 18.59 -3.78 -2.38
C ASP A 522 17.65 -2.74 -3.02
N ASP A 523 17.99 -2.30 -4.23
CA ASP A 523 17.15 -1.42 -5.05
C ASP A 523 16.05 -2.20 -5.83
N GLU A 524 16.08 -3.53 -5.79
CA GLU A 524 14.98 -4.39 -6.23
C GLU A 524 13.78 -4.26 -5.28
N VAL A 525 12.60 -4.04 -5.85
CA VAL A 525 11.35 -3.93 -5.09
C VAL A 525 10.37 -4.99 -5.60
N PRO A 526 10.04 -6.02 -4.81
CA PRO A 526 9.04 -7.01 -5.19
C PRO A 526 7.70 -6.36 -5.58
N GLY A 527 7.07 -6.84 -6.65
CA GLY A 527 5.88 -6.21 -7.21
C GLY A 527 6.18 -5.08 -8.21
N TRP A 528 7.37 -4.48 -8.20
CA TRP A 528 7.73 -3.47 -9.19
C TRP A 528 8.47 -4.08 -10.38
N LYS A 529 7.73 -4.47 -11.42
CA LYS A 529 8.33 -4.95 -12.66
C LYS A 529 8.96 -3.81 -13.47
N LYS A 530 10.27 -3.67 -13.35
CA LYS A 530 11.08 -2.74 -14.16
C LYS A 530 11.34 -3.33 -15.54
N ASP A 531 11.73 -2.49 -16.50
CA ASP A 531 12.23 -2.97 -17.79
C ASP A 531 13.42 -3.91 -17.52
N ALA A 532 13.49 -5.03 -18.25
CA ALA A 532 14.67 -5.88 -18.18
C ALA A 532 15.86 -5.04 -18.66
N SER A 533 16.71 -4.61 -17.73
CA SER A 533 18.01 -4.07 -18.11
C SER A 533 18.72 -5.15 -18.93
N GLN A 534 19.19 -4.79 -20.12
CA GLN A 534 20.25 -5.57 -20.76
C GLN A 534 21.46 -5.53 -19.82
N GLY A 535 21.54 -6.49 -18.92
CA GLY A 535 22.57 -6.58 -17.89
C GLY A 535 21.98 -6.77 -16.50
N GLY A 536 22.29 -7.93 -15.90
CA GLY A 536 22.01 -8.22 -14.49
C GLY A 536 21.28 -9.53 -14.28
N ALA A 537 22.03 -10.62 -14.27
CA ALA A 537 21.58 -11.90 -13.77
C ALA A 537 21.21 -11.78 -12.28
N ALA A 538 19.98 -12.18 -11.92
CA ALA A 538 19.61 -12.91 -10.69
C ALA A 538 18.08 -13.00 -10.58
N ALA A 539 17.45 -13.76 -11.46
CA ALA A 539 16.12 -14.32 -11.17
C ALA A 539 16.29 -15.83 -11.06
N SER A 540 16.55 -16.30 -9.84
CA SER A 540 16.48 -17.71 -9.49
C SER A 540 15.04 -18.18 -9.62
N GLY A 541 14.72 -18.79 -10.77
CA GLY A 541 13.45 -19.43 -11.04
C GLY A 541 13.65 -20.45 -12.15
N PHE A 542 14.12 -21.65 -11.80
CA PHE A 542 14.29 -22.76 -12.72
C PHE A 542 12.92 -23.35 -13.10
N GLY A 543 12.38 -22.94 -14.25
CA GLY A 543 11.24 -23.57 -14.91
C GLY A 543 11.70 -24.35 -16.15
N PRO A 544 11.11 -25.53 -16.44
CA PRO A 544 11.51 -26.36 -17.58
C PRO A 544 11.07 -25.70 -18.91
N GLY A 545 12.02 -25.49 -19.83
CA GLY A 545 11.73 -25.12 -21.23
C GLY A 545 12.34 -23.81 -21.77
N MET A 546 13.20 -23.11 -21.03
CA MET A 546 13.85 -21.89 -21.54
C MET A 546 15.18 -22.18 -22.25
N VAL A 547 15.31 -21.68 -23.48
CA VAL A 547 16.55 -21.70 -24.28
C VAL A 547 17.54 -20.71 -23.68
N VAL A 548 18.69 -21.20 -23.20
CA VAL A 548 19.76 -20.39 -22.59
C VAL A 548 20.65 -19.82 -23.68
N ASN A 549 20.79 -18.49 -23.72
CA ASN A 549 21.80 -17.82 -24.54
C ASN A 549 23.16 -17.87 -23.82
N LEU A 550 24.11 -18.62 -24.37
CA LEU A 550 25.44 -18.87 -23.78
C LEU A 550 26.53 -17.90 -24.24
N SER A 551 26.19 -16.73 -24.77
CA SER A 551 27.16 -15.78 -25.36
C SER A 551 28.18 -15.18 -24.36
N GLY A 552 28.16 -15.56 -23.08
CA GLY A 552 29.09 -15.09 -22.05
C GLY A 552 29.62 -16.16 -21.09
N ALA A 553 29.37 -17.45 -21.34
CA ALA A 553 29.88 -18.51 -20.49
C ALA A 553 31.40 -18.69 -20.71
N ARG A 554 32.21 -18.40 -19.70
CA ARG A 554 33.64 -18.78 -19.71
C ARG A 554 33.77 -20.29 -19.49
N PRO A 555 34.58 -20.99 -20.30
CA PRO A 555 34.86 -22.40 -20.07
C PRO A 555 35.63 -22.59 -18.76
N VAL A 556 35.16 -23.51 -17.91
CA VAL A 556 35.84 -23.88 -16.66
C VAL A 556 36.90 -24.93 -17.00
N GLY A 557 38.16 -24.58 -16.76
CA GLY A 557 39.29 -25.52 -16.77
C GLY A 557 40.43 -25.15 -17.70
N VAL A 558 41.28 -24.19 -17.29
CA VAL A 558 42.71 -24.20 -17.64
C VAL A 558 43.48 -23.70 -16.41
N ALA A 559 44.22 -24.61 -15.78
CA ALA A 559 45.33 -24.27 -14.91
C ALA A 559 46.59 -24.07 -15.79
N ALA A 560 47.34 -23.00 -15.53
CA ALA A 560 48.75 -22.80 -15.90
C ALA A 560 49.25 -21.61 -15.05
N PHE A 561 50.16 -21.77 -14.08
CA PHE A 561 51.62 -21.77 -14.27
C PHE A 561 52.06 -20.67 -15.24
N ASP A 562 52.41 -19.49 -14.73
CA ASP A 562 53.73 -19.09 -14.21
C ASP A 562 53.60 -17.91 -13.23
#